data_AF-A0A7C8LKP2-F1
#
_entry.id   AF-A0A7C8LKP2-F1
#
_cell.length_a   1.000
_cell.length_b   1.000
_cell.length_c   1.000
_cell.angle_alpha   90.00
_cell.angle_beta   90.00
_cell.angle_gamma   90.00
#
_symmetry.space_group_name_H-M   'P 1'
#
loop_
_entity.id
_entity.type
_entity.pdbx_description
1 polymer ?
#
loop_
_entity_poly.entity_id
_entity_poly.type
_entity_poly.pdbx_seq_one_letter_code
_entity_poly.pdbx_strand_id
1 'polypeptide(L)'
;METIQSYTAQGMEFLQGGFYAVNGPQGLIIALLAVVIMQNWGQWLTLTLGATICYAVVEAVKPIVFGKGDLKLPPVVEPTYWMQVAALYVGLAIIIAMFFAVKKVFFLRGGGAKAKAH
;
A
#
# COMPACT_ATOMS: atom_id res chain seq x y z
N MET A 1 -11.24 13.72 -29.09
CA MET A 1 -9.93 13.05 -28.94
C MET A 1 -9.11 13.69 -27.81
N GLU A 2 -9.08 15.03 -27.70
CA GLU A 2 -8.38 15.75 -26.61
C GLU A 2 -8.91 15.42 -25.20
N THR A 3 -10.21 15.21 -25.04
CA THR A 3 -10.82 14.88 -23.74
C THR A 3 -10.40 13.51 -23.21
N ILE A 4 -10.34 12.48 -24.06
CA ILE A 4 -9.92 11.14 -23.63
C ILE A 4 -8.44 11.17 -23.20
N GLN A 5 -7.61 11.91 -23.92
CA GLN A 5 -6.19 12.06 -23.59
C GLN A 5 -5.99 12.77 -22.24
N SER A 6 -6.77 13.84 -21.96
CA SER A 6 -6.65 14.57 -20.69
C SER A 6 -7.07 13.72 -19.49
N TYR A 7 -8.13 12.91 -19.60
CA TYR A 7 -8.51 11.99 -18.53
C TYR A 7 -7.47 10.89 -18.30
N THR A 8 -6.87 10.36 -19.38
CA THR A 8 -5.81 9.34 -19.24
C THR A 8 -4.54 9.90 -18.61
N ALA A 9 -4.16 11.14 -18.95
CA ALA A 9 -3.00 11.81 -18.36
C ALA A 9 -3.20 12.05 -16.86
N GLN A 10 -4.37 12.57 -16.46
CA GLN A 10 -4.72 12.76 -15.05
C GLN A 10 -4.71 11.45 -14.26
N GLY A 11 -5.29 10.38 -14.83
CA GLY A 11 -5.25 9.05 -14.21
C GLY A 11 -3.84 8.51 -14.06
N MET A 12 -2.99 8.70 -15.07
CA MET A 12 -1.59 8.27 -15.03
C MET A 12 -0.78 9.04 -13.98
N GLU A 13 -0.94 10.35 -13.89
CA GLU A 13 -0.30 11.18 -12.86
C GLU A 13 -0.71 10.76 -11.45
N PHE A 14 -2.01 10.48 -11.25
CA PHE A 14 -2.52 9.96 -9.99
C PHE A 14 -1.88 8.62 -9.61
N LEU A 15 -1.83 7.67 -10.54
CA LEU A 15 -1.21 6.36 -10.33
C LEU A 15 0.29 6.47 -10.06
N GLN A 16 0.99 7.34 -10.79
CA GLN A 16 2.41 7.60 -10.57
C GLN A 16 2.64 8.18 -9.17
N GLY A 17 1.88 9.20 -8.76
CA GLY A 17 1.98 9.79 -7.43
C GLY A 17 1.80 8.75 -6.32
N GLY A 18 0.79 7.89 -6.45
CA GLY A 18 0.55 6.78 -5.53
C GLY A 18 1.70 5.77 -5.49
N PHE A 19 2.16 5.34 -6.66
CA PHE A 19 3.24 4.34 -6.77
C PHE A 19 4.58 4.87 -6.25
N TYR A 20 4.96 6.11 -6.57
CA TYR A 20 6.18 6.73 -6.08
C TYR A 20 6.18 6.90 -4.56
N ALA A 21 5.02 7.23 -3.98
CA ALA A 21 4.89 7.34 -2.52
C ALA A 21 5.16 5.99 -1.82
N VAL A 22 4.72 4.87 -2.40
CA VAL A 22 4.86 3.54 -1.78
C VAL A 22 6.17 2.83 -2.12
N ASN A 23 6.86 3.24 -3.19
CA ASN A 23 8.12 2.63 -3.65
C ASN A 23 9.35 3.00 -2.77
N GLY A 24 9.15 3.82 -1.74
CA GLY A 24 10.17 4.06 -0.72
C GLY A 24 10.27 2.92 0.31
N PRO A 25 11.37 2.83 1.09
CA PRO A 25 11.55 1.79 2.10
C PRO A 25 10.39 1.68 3.11
N GLN A 26 9.81 2.82 3.51
CA GLN A 26 8.67 2.89 4.42
C GLN A 26 7.44 2.16 3.87
N GLY A 27 7.05 2.45 2.62
CA GLY A 27 5.89 1.83 1.98
C GLY A 27 6.09 0.33 1.77
N LEU A 28 7.29 -0.08 1.34
CA LEU A 28 7.64 -1.49 1.14
C LEU A 28 7.61 -2.29 2.45
N ILE A 29 8.15 -1.74 3.54
CA ILE A 29 8.14 -2.39 4.86
C ILE A 29 6.69 -2.56 5.36
N ILE A 30 5.87 -1.51 5.25
CA ILE A 30 4.46 -1.57 5.65
C ILE A 30 3.69 -2.60 4.81
N ALA A 31 3.91 -2.62 3.49
CA ALA A 31 3.28 -3.59 2.60
C ALA A 31 3.69 -5.03 2.94
N LEU A 32 4.97 -5.28 3.25
CA LEU A 32 5.44 -6.59 3.70
C LEU A 32 4.76 -7.02 5.01
N LEU A 33 4.66 -6.13 6.00
CA LEU A 33 3.96 -6.41 7.26
C LEU A 33 2.49 -6.77 7.00
N ALA A 34 1.80 -6.01 6.17
CA ALA A 34 0.42 -6.30 5.78
C ALA A 34 0.30 -7.69 5.13
N VAL A 35 1.22 -8.06 4.23
CA VAL A 35 1.23 -9.37 3.54
C VAL A 35 1.53 -10.52 4.49
N VAL A 36 2.39 -10.33 5.48
CA VAL A 36 2.66 -11.34 6.51
C VAL A 36 1.39 -11.64 7.30
N ILE A 37 0.66 -10.60 7.71
CA ILE A 37 -0.61 -10.69 8.45
C ILE A 37 -1.73 -11.27 7.56
N MET A 38 -1.73 -10.96 6.27
CA MET A 38 -2.75 -11.40 5.33
C MET A 38 -2.78 -12.93 5.16
N GLN A 39 -3.93 -13.53 5.45
CA GLN A 39 -4.16 -14.97 5.38
C GLN A 39 -4.85 -15.38 4.08
N ASN A 40 -5.77 -14.55 3.58
CA ASN A 40 -6.55 -14.82 2.38
C ASN A 40 -6.80 -13.55 1.56
N TRP A 41 -7.25 -13.71 0.31
CA TRP A 41 -7.53 -12.59 -0.61
C TRP A 41 -8.69 -11.69 -0.16
N GLY A 42 -9.61 -12.19 0.68
CA GLY A 42 -10.73 -11.40 1.19
C GLY A 42 -10.31 -10.28 2.14
N GLN A 43 -9.13 -10.40 2.77
CA GLN A 43 -8.58 -9.38 3.67
C GLN A 43 -7.83 -8.25 2.94
N TRP A 44 -7.66 -8.35 1.61
CA TRP A 44 -6.78 -7.46 0.85
C TRP A 44 -7.11 -5.99 1.04
N LEU A 45 -8.36 -5.60 0.79
CA LEU A 45 -8.79 -4.20 0.88
C LEU A 45 -8.75 -3.69 2.32
N THR A 46 -9.18 -4.52 3.28
CA THR A 46 -9.17 -4.17 4.71
C THR A 46 -7.76 -3.95 5.24
N LEU A 47 -6.82 -4.84 4.90
CA LEU A 47 -5.41 -4.70 5.31
C LEU A 47 -4.71 -3.58 4.57
N THR A 48 -5.09 -3.30 3.31
CA THR A 48 -4.58 -2.13 2.58
C THR A 48 -5.04 -0.83 3.24
N LEU A 49 -6.29 -0.78 3.74
CA LEU A 49 -6.80 0.37 4.48
C LEU A 49 -6.02 0.56 5.79
N GLY A 50 -5.81 -0.52 6.53
CA GLY A 50 -4.97 -0.50 7.73
C GLY A 50 -3.54 -0.02 7.44
N ALA A 51 -2.91 -0.53 6.38
CA ALA A 51 -1.58 -0.12 5.93
C ALA A 51 -1.53 1.37 5.56
N THR A 52 -2.57 1.88 4.90
CA THR A 52 -2.70 3.30 4.55
C THR A 52 -2.76 4.18 5.80
N ILE A 53 -3.55 3.76 6.79
CA ILE A 53 -3.63 4.47 8.08
C ILE A 53 -2.28 4.42 8.80
N CYS A 54 -1.63 3.26 8.87
CA CYS A 54 -0.30 3.12 9.46
C CYS A 54 0.72 4.03 8.76
N TYR A 55 0.69 4.12 7.43
CA TYR A 55 1.57 5.01 6.68
C TYR A 55 1.34 6.48 7.07
N ALA A 56 0.08 6.92 7.14
CA ALA A 56 -0.26 8.29 7.54
C ALA A 56 0.19 8.61 8.97
N VAL A 57 0.03 7.65 9.91
CA VAL A 57 0.51 7.78 11.29
C VAL A 57 2.03 7.89 11.34
N VAL A 58 2.74 7.06 10.57
CA VAL A 58 4.21 7.12 10.49
C VAL A 58 4.67 8.49 9.98
N GLU A 59 4.05 9.03 8.94
CA GLU A 59 4.37 10.37 8.43
C GLU A 59 4.11 11.49 9.47
N ALA A 60 3.02 11.40 10.23
CA ALA A 60 2.70 12.37 11.28
C ALA A 60 3.73 12.35 12.42
N VAL A 61 4.22 11.16 12.80
CA VAL A 61 5.13 10.93 13.92
C VAL A 61 6.61 11.08 13.53
N LYS A 62 6.93 10.96 12.24
CA LYS A 62 8.29 11.10 11.68
C LYS A 62 9.07 12.30 12.21
N PRO A 63 8.53 13.53 12.29
CA PRO A 63 9.29 14.69 12.76
C PRO A 63 9.77 14.53 14.20
N ILE A 64 8.97 13.91 15.06
CA ILE A 64 9.30 13.63 16.46
C ILE A 64 10.45 12.62 16.53
N VAL A 65 10.33 11.51 15.80
CA VAL A 65 11.31 10.41 15.83
C VAL A 65 12.66 10.83 15.28
N PHE A 66 12.69 11.68 14.26
CA PHE A 66 13.93 12.16 13.64
C PHE A 66 14.46 13.47 14.26
N GLY A 67 13.88 13.95 15.36
CA GLY A 67 14.33 15.16 16.06
C GLY A 67 14.17 16.45 15.23
N LYS A 68 13.24 16.46 14.27
CA LYS A 68 13.00 17.56 13.32
C LYS A 68 11.84 18.48 13.71
N GLY A 69 11.22 18.28 14.86
CA GLY A 69 10.15 19.14 15.39
C GLY A 69 8.99 18.37 16.02
N ASP A 70 7.88 19.07 16.22
CA ASP A 70 6.66 18.54 16.86
C ASP A 70 5.82 17.65 15.93
N LEU A 71 4.80 17.01 16.51
CA LEU A 71 3.79 16.24 15.77
C LEU A 71 3.21 17.08 14.64
N LYS A 72 3.38 16.63 13.38
CA LYS A 72 2.76 17.29 12.23
C LYS A 72 1.43 16.60 11.92
N LEU A 73 0.34 17.21 12.39
CA LEU A 73 -0.99 16.70 12.10
C LEU A 73 -1.28 16.78 10.59
N PRO A 74 -1.82 15.71 9.97
CA PRO A 74 -2.21 15.75 8.58
C PRO A 74 -3.39 16.71 8.37
N PRO A 75 -3.44 17.47 7.26
CA PRO A 75 -4.53 18.39 6.96
C PRO A 75 -5.77 17.63 6.47
N VAL A 76 -6.42 16.89 7.37
CA VAL A 76 -7.57 16.01 7.08
C VAL A 76 -8.81 16.75 6.58
N VAL A 77 -8.84 18.07 6.67
CA VAL A 77 -9.93 18.92 6.14
C VAL A 77 -9.70 19.30 4.68
N GLU A 78 -8.50 19.09 4.14
CA GLU A 78 -8.16 19.46 2.78
C GLU A 78 -8.52 18.34 1.79
N PRO A 79 -9.29 18.61 0.71
CA PRO A 79 -9.60 17.61 -0.30
C PRO A 79 -8.36 17.02 -0.99
N THR A 80 -7.32 17.84 -1.17
CA THR A 80 -6.03 17.45 -1.77
C THR A 80 -5.33 16.36 -0.96
N TYR A 81 -5.40 16.41 0.38
CA TYR A 81 -4.87 15.38 1.25
C TYR A 81 -5.55 14.03 1.00
N TRP A 82 -6.88 14.00 0.90
CA TRP A 82 -7.61 12.77 0.63
C TRP A 82 -7.31 12.19 -0.75
N MET A 83 -7.05 13.03 -1.75
CA MET A 83 -6.61 12.58 -3.07
C MET A 83 -5.24 11.89 -3.00
N GLN A 84 -4.30 12.43 -2.22
CA GLN A 84 -2.99 11.79 -1.99
C GLN A 84 -3.14 10.48 -1.21
N VAL A 85 -3.99 10.45 -0.18
CA VAL A 85 -4.29 9.23 0.59
C VAL A 85 -4.93 8.16 -0.30
N ALA A 86 -5.83 8.54 -1.20
CA ALA A 86 -6.42 7.61 -2.16
C ALA A 86 -5.37 7.06 -3.14
N ALA A 87 -4.47 7.91 -3.65
CA ALA A 87 -3.37 7.47 -4.50
C ALA A 87 -2.44 6.49 -3.76
N LEU A 88 -2.11 6.79 -2.50
CA LEU A 88 -1.31 5.93 -1.64
C LEU A 88 -2.02 4.60 -1.36
N TYR A 89 -3.32 4.63 -1.07
CA TYR A 89 -4.14 3.43 -0.88
C TYR A 89 -4.08 2.52 -2.12
N VAL A 90 -4.24 3.09 -3.31
CA VAL A 90 -4.13 2.34 -4.58
C VAL A 90 -2.73 1.77 -4.77
N GLY A 91 -1.68 2.57 -4.52
CA GLY A 91 -0.29 2.11 -4.59
C GLY A 91 0.00 0.94 -3.64
N LEU A 92 -0.45 1.05 -2.38
CA LEU A 92 -0.32 -0.01 -1.39
C LEU A 92 -1.14 -1.24 -1.78
N ALA A 93 -2.35 -1.06 -2.31
CA ALA A 93 -3.20 -2.16 -2.77
C ALA A 93 -2.45 -3.01 -3.80
N ILE A 94 -1.83 -2.35 -4.78
CA ILE A 94 -1.06 -3.00 -5.85
C ILE A 94 0.13 -3.77 -5.27
N ILE A 95 0.98 -3.13 -4.46
CA ILE A 95 2.19 -3.78 -3.90
C ILE A 95 1.81 -4.94 -2.98
N ILE A 96 0.81 -4.76 -2.11
CA ILE A 96 0.33 -5.83 -1.22
C ILE A 96 -0.21 -7.01 -2.04
N ALA A 97 -1.00 -6.75 -3.10
CA ALA A 97 -1.50 -7.80 -3.97
C ALA A 97 -0.37 -8.57 -4.65
N MET A 98 0.66 -7.86 -5.15
CA MET A 98 1.83 -8.48 -5.76
C MET A 98 2.59 -9.36 -4.78
N PHE A 99 2.94 -8.84 -3.61
CA PHE A 99 3.64 -9.58 -2.56
C PHE A 99 2.83 -10.78 -2.05
N PHE A 100 1.52 -10.62 -1.89
CA PHE A 100 0.65 -11.72 -1.45
C PHE A 100 0.50 -12.80 -2.53
N ALA A 101 0.42 -12.44 -3.81
CA ALA A 101 0.44 -13.39 -4.91
C ALA A 101 1.73 -14.23 -4.89
N VAL A 102 2.87 -13.56 -4.73
CA VAL A 102 4.18 -14.21 -4.61
C VAL A 102 4.23 -15.14 -3.40
N LYS A 103 3.81 -14.67 -2.21
CA LYS A 103 3.67 -15.48 -0.99
C LYS A 103 2.83 -16.74 -1.27
N LYS A 104 1.65 -16.59 -1.87
CA LYS A 104 0.75 -17.72 -2.13
C LYS A 104 1.38 -18.75 -3.06
N VAL A 105 2.06 -18.32 -4.13
CA VAL A 105 2.75 -19.21 -5.07
C VAL A 105 3.86 -20.01 -4.38
N PHE A 106 4.64 -19.36 -3.50
CA PHE A 106 5.68 -20.05 -2.73
C PHE A 106 5.09 -21.04 -1.71
N PHE A 107 4.02 -20.67 -1.00
CA PHE A 107 3.34 -21.56 -0.05
C PHE A 107 2.65 -22.76 -0.74
N LEU A 108 2.04 -22.56 -1.92
CA LEU A 108 1.44 -23.63 -2.72
C LEU A 108 2.48 -24.65 -3.20
N ARG A 109 3.69 -24.20 -3.57
CA ARG A 109 4.79 -25.09 -4.00
C ARG A 109 5.42 -25.86 -2.83
N GLY A 110 5.35 -25.36 -1.60
CA GLY A 110 5.86 -26.03 -0.40
C GLY A 110 4.93 -27.09 0.21
N GLY A 111 3.62 -27.05 -0.10
CA GLY A 111 2.61 -27.95 0.49
C GLY A 111 2.33 -29.25 -0.26
N GLY A 112 2.93 -29.46 -1.44
CA GLY A 112 2.63 -30.59 -2.33
C GLY A 112 3.35 -31.91 -2.02
N ALA A 113 4.19 -31.96 -0.97
CA ALA A 113 5.03 -33.12 -0.64
C ALA A 113 4.52 -33.94 0.56
N LYS A 114 3.21 -33.94 0.86
CA LYS A 114 2.63 -34.99 1.71
C LYS A 114 2.03 -36.07 0.82
N ALA A 115 2.89 -37.05 0.54
CA ALA A 115 2.58 -38.31 -0.10
C ALA A 115 1.28 -38.91 0.46
N LYS A 116 0.38 -39.29 -0.44
CA LYS A 116 -0.60 -40.33 -0.14
C LYS A 116 0.18 -41.61 0.09
N ALA A 117 0.12 -42.14 1.31
CA ALA A 117 0.48 -43.52 1.58
C ALA A 117 -0.79 -44.23 2.06
N HIS A 118 -0.94 -45.45 1.56
CA HIS A 118 -2.08 -46.36 1.59
C HIS A 118 -2.62 -46.66 2.99
#